data_AF-A0A954WM94-F1
#
_entry.id   AF-A0A954WM94-F1
#
_cell.length_a   1.000
_cell.length_b   1.000
_cell.length_c   1.000
_cell.angle_alpha   90.00
_cell.angle_beta   90.00
_cell.angle_gamma   90.00
#
_symmetry.space_group_name_H-M   'P 1'
#
loop_
_entity.id
_entity.type
_entity.pdbx_description
1 polymer ?
#
loop_
_entity_poly.entity_id
_entity_poly.type
_entity_poly.pdbx_seq_one_letter_code
_entity_poly.pdbx_strand_id
1 'polypeptide(L)'
;MSQHIENRRQFLTSNLTAVGSLALAWLLKQDGLLAEPTRPELAPQRFDLLPKPTPQPPRATAMISLWMQGGPSHLDLFDPKPELNKRDGEKFPGEIKYDNAAQASAKMLGSPWKFAKYGQCGMDFSELLPHTASVADELCLIRSMRTGVNNHGQSIRAMNNGQITEGQPSLGSWMVYALGSESQDLPAYLALIDPGQLPVLGVENWANGYLPSLFQGTV
;
A
#
# COMPACT_ATOMS: atom_id res chain seq x y z
N MET A 1 -47.58 -45.27 29.06
CA MET A 1 -46.59 -44.27 28.63
C MET A 1 -45.93 -44.80 27.36
N SER A 2 -46.32 -44.29 26.19
CA SER A 2 -45.76 -44.72 24.91
C SER A 2 -44.49 -43.92 24.64
N GLN A 3 -43.35 -44.59 24.48
CA GLN A 3 -42.10 -43.94 24.09
C GLN A 3 -42.18 -43.59 22.61
N HIS A 4 -42.28 -42.29 22.29
CA HIS A 4 -42.10 -41.83 20.92
C HIS A 4 -40.62 -41.98 20.54
N ILE A 5 -40.32 -43.00 19.74
CA ILE A 5 -39.03 -43.15 19.09
C ILE A 5 -39.02 -42.16 17.91
N GLU A 6 -38.38 -41.00 18.08
CA GLU A 6 -38.15 -40.08 16.98
C GLU A 6 -37.27 -40.75 15.92
N ASN A 7 -37.76 -40.84 14.68
CA ASN A 7 -36.92 -41.33 13.60
C ASN A 7 -35.87 -40.27 13.21
N ARG A 8 -34.74 -40.69 12.63
CA ARG A 8 -33.62 -39.80 12.27
C ARG A 8 -34.03 -38.60 11.42
N ARG A 9 -35.00 -38.77 10.52
CA ARG A 9 -35.53 -37.68 9.69
C ARG A 9 -36.25 -36.66 10.57
N GLN A 10 -37.11 -37.11 11.46
CA GLN A 10 -37.87 -36.25 12.37
C GLN A 10 -36.94 -35.44 13.27
N PHE A 11 -35.95 -36.09 13.89
CA PHE A 11 -34.89 -35.45 14.68
C PHE A 11 -34.11 -34.39 13.86
N LEU A 12 -33.71 -34.71 12.64
CA LEU A 12 -32.99 -33.75 11.79
C LEU A 12 -33.90 -32.58 11.37
N THR A 13 -35.18 -32.83 11.06
CA THR A 13 -36.08 -31.77 10.59
C THR A 13 -36.48 -30.81 11.72
N SER A 14 -36.66 -31.32 12.94
CA SER A 14 -36.99 -30.49 14.12
C SER A 14 -35.79 -29.69 14.63
N ASN A 15 -34.56 -30.16 14.42
CA ASN A 15 -33.34 -29.43 14.82
C ASN A 15 -32.76 -28.53 13.71
N LEU A 16 -33.10 -28.76 12.43
CA LEU A 16 -32.62 -27.95 11.30
C LEU A 16 -32.99 -26.47 11.47
N THR A 17 -34.21 -26.21 11.96
CA THR A 17 -34.73 -24.86 12.20
C THR A 17 -33.98 -24.14 13.31
N ALA A 18 -33.53 -24.85 14.35
CA ALA A 18 -32.77 -24.27 15.45
C ALA A 18 -31.34 -23.89 15.02
N VAL A 19 -30.64 -24.78 14.31
CA VAL A 19 -29.29 -24.51 13.80
C VAL A 19 -29.32 -23.42 12.74
N GLY A 20 -30.29 -23.46 11.82
CA GLY A 20 -30.46 -22.44 10.79
C GLY A 20 -30.76 -21.06 11.36
N SER A 21 -31.60 -20.97 12.40
CA SER A 21 -31.93 -19.70 13.06
C SER A 21 -30.72 -19.10 13.80
N LEU A 22 -29.91 -19.95 14.45
CA LEU A 22 -28.67 -19.50 15.09
C LEU A 22 -27.65 -19.00 14.06
N ALA A 23 -27.47 -19.74 12.95
CA ALA A 23 -26.60 -19.35 11.85
C ALA A 23 -27.05 -18.01 11.23
N LEU A 24 -28.35 -17.85 10.97
CA LEU A 24 -28.91 -16.60 10.45
C LEU A 24 -28.72 -15.44 11.44
N ALA A 25 -28.99 -15.64 12.73
CA ALA A 25 -28.78 -14.60 13.74
C ALA A 25 -27.30 -14.19 13.85
N TRP A 26 -26.39 -15.14 13.67
CA TRP A 26 -24.95 -14.89 13.63
C TRP A 26 -24.55 -14.09 12.38
N LEU A 27 -25.06 -14.44 11.19
CA LEU A 27 -24.82 -13.70 9.94
C LEU A 27 -25.41 -12.29 10.00
N LEU A 28 -26.67 -12.13 10.45
CA LEU A 28 -27.30 -10.80 10.62
C LEU A 28 -26.51 -9.91 11.59
N LYS A 29 -25.92 -10.51 12.63
CA LYS A 29 -25.03 -9.79 13.54
C LYS A 29 -23.72 -9.40 12.87
N GLN A 30 -23.12 -10.26 12.05
CA GLN A 30 -21.90 -9.95 11.30
C GLN A 30 -22.12 -8.86 10.25
N ASP A 31 -23.27 -8.89 9.57
CA ASP A 31 -23.64 -7.91 8.53
C ASP A 31 -24.13 -6.57 9.12
N GLY A 32 -24.17 -6.43 10.44
CA GLY A 32 -24.63 -5.20 11.11
C GLY A 32 -26.13 -4.91 10.93
N LEU A 33 -26.95 -5.92 10.65
CA LEU A 33 -28.39 -5.79 10.39
C LEU A 33 -29.25 -5.91 11.66
N LEU A 34 -28.64 -6.23 12.80
CA LEU A 34 -29.30 -6.20 14.11
C LEU A 34 -29.17 -4.80 14.73
N ALA A 35 -30.20 -4.34 15.44
CA ALA A 35 -30.16 -3.07 16.15
C ALA A 35 -29.06 -3.09 17.22
N GLU A 36 -28.07 -2.19 17.11
CA GLU A 36 -27.06 -2.04 18.14
C GLU A 36 -27.57 -1.19 19.32
N PRO A 37 -27.38 -1.61 20.57
CA PRO A 37 -27.58 -0.74 21.72
C PRO A 37 -26.59 0.42 21.68
N THR A 38 -27.01 1.61 22.13
CA THR A 38 -26.15 2.80 22.23
C THR A 38 -24.88 2.50 23.03
N ARG A 39 -23.72 2.58 22.36
CA ARG A 39 -22.42 2.30 22.98
C ARG A 39 -22.11 3.34 24.06
N PRO A 40 -21.80 2.94 25.31
CA PRO A 40 -21.37 3.87 26.34
C PRO A 40 -20.00 4.49 25.99
N GLU A 41 -19.83 5.78 26.27
CA GLU A 41 -18.66 6.62 25.92
C GLU A 41 -17.29 6.06 26.37
N LEU A 42 -17.26 5.14 27.35
CA LEU A 42 -16.05 4.59 27.97
C LEU A 42 -15.73 3.15 27.55
N ALA A 43 -16.37 2.61 26.52
CA ALA A 43 -16.06 1.27 26.05
C ALA A 43 -14.64 1.21 25.45
N PRO A 44 -13.85 0.14 25.72
CA PRO A 44 -12.57 -0.04 25.06
C PRO A 44 -12.73 -0.01 23.53
N GLN A 45 -11.80 0.66 22.86
CA GLN A 45 -11.77 0.67 21.40
C GLN A 45 -11.49 -0.75 20.93
N ARG A 46 -12.40 -1.26 20.12
CA ARG A 46 -12.26 -2.56 19.44
C ARG A 46 -11.86 -2.23 18.02
N PHE A 47 -10.78 -2.87 17.57
CA PHE A 47 -10.34 -2.79 16.18
C PHE A 47 -10.78 -4.06 15.46
N ASP A 48 -11.20 -3.90 14.22
CA ASP A 48 -11.57 -4.97 13.30
C ASP A 48 -11.13 -4.60 11.87
N LEU A 49 -11.28 -5.56 10.97
CA LEU A 49 -11.05 -5.43 9.54
C LEU A 49 -12.37 -5.34 8.77
N LEU A 50 -13.50 -5.06 9.42
CA LEU A 50 -14.76 -4.96 8.71
C LEU A 50 -14.71 -3.73 7.78
N PRO A 51 -15.31 -3.81 6.58
CA PRO A 51 -15.39 -2.67 5.68
C PRO A 51 -15.97 -1.43 6.38
N LYS A 52 -15.30 -0.29 6.22
CA LYS A 52 -15.68 0.96 6.90
C LYS A 52 -16.40 1.91 5.93
N PRO A 53 -17.46 2.60 6.38
CA PRO A 53 -18.15 3.56 5.54
C PRO A 53 -17.23 4.73 5.17
N THR A 54 -17.19 5.06 3.89
CA THR A 54 -16.42 6.18 3.36
C THR A 54 -17.34 7.37 3.07
N PRO A 55 -16.86 8.63 3.17
CA PRO A 55 -17.69 9.80 2.85
C PRO A 55 -18.23 9.82 1.42
N GLN A 56 -17.54 9.15 0.49
CA GLN A 56 -17.95 9.00 -0.90
C GLN A 56 -17.71 7.56 -1.35
N PRO A 57 -18.55 7.02 -2.27
CA PRO A 57 -18.33 5.69 -2.82
C PRO A 57 -16.91 5.53 -3.39
N PRO A 58 -16.19 4.45 -3.02
CA PRO A 58 -14.84 4.23 -3.51
C PRO A 58 -14.85 4.04 -5.03
N ARG A 59 -13.88 4.66 -5.71
CA ARG A 59 -13.68 4.50 -7.16
C ARG A 59 -12.72 3.37 -7.52
N ALA A 60 -12.00 2.84 -6.52
CA ALA A 60 -11.06 1.74 -6.65
C ALA A 60 -11.29 0.75 -5.51
N THR A 61 -11.17 -0.54 -5.81
CA THR A 61 -11.33 -1.63 -4.84
C THR A 61 -9.99 -2.16 -4.33
N ALA A 62 -8.90 -1.87 -5.04
CA ALA A 62 -7.55 -2.31 -4.68
C ALA A 62 -6.48 -1.26 -5.05
N MET A 63 -5.36 -1.31 -4.34
CA MET A 63 -4.14 -0.55 -4.65
C MET A 63 -2.96 -1.52 -4.75
N ILE A 64 -2.25 -1.44 -5.87
CA ILE A 64 -0.96 -2.11 -6.06
C ILE A 64 0.13 -1.04 -5.96
N SER A 65 1.01 -1.16 -4.97
CA SER A 65 2.15 -0.26 -4.78
C SER A 65 3.44 -0.98 -5.14
N LEU A 66 4.20 -0.43 -6.08
CA LEU A 66 5.50 -0.96 -6.49
C LEU A 66 6.61 -0.04 -5.99
N TRP A 67 7.26 -0.42 -4.89
CA TRP A 67 8.43 0.28 -4.37
C TRP A 67 9.72 -0.37 -4.90
N MET A 68 10.30 0.25 -5.93
CA MET A 68 11.49 -0.28 -6.62
C MET A 68 12.79 0.27 -6.00
N GLN A 69 13.13 -0.18 -4.80
CA GLN A 69 14.39 0.17 -4.15
C GLN A 69 15.59 -0.30 -4.97
N GLY A 70 16.47 0.61 -5.36
CA GLY A 70 17.61 0.30 -6.25
C GLY A 70 17.21 0.12 -7.72
N GLY A 71 15.96 0.46 -8.08
CA GLY A 71 15.48 0.45 -9.46
C GLY A 71 16.12 1.54 -10.33
N PRO A 72 15.78 1.55 -11.63
CA PRO A 72 16.32 2.51 -12.58
C PRO A 72 15.99 3.96 -12.19
N SER A 73 16.92 4.87 -12.50
CA SER A 73 16.77 6.29 -12.18
C SER A 73 15.59 6.90 -12.92
N HIS A 74 14.72 7.63 -12.22
CA HIS A 74 13.64 8.39 -12.85
C HIS A 74 14.12 9.39 -13.91
N LEU A 75 15.35 9.91 -13.74
CA LEU A 75 16.00 10.81 -14.70
C LEU A 75 16.28 10.14 -16.05
N ASP A 76 16.42 8.80 -16.05
CA ASP A 76 16.66 7.97 -17.23
C ASP A 76 15.37 7.43 -17.85
N LEU A 77 14.23 7.56 -17.15
CA LEU A 77 12.97 6.92 -17.53
C LEU A 77 11.91 7.90 -18.03
N PHE A 78 11.61 8.94 -17.25
CA PHE A 78 10.45 9.82 -17.50
C PHE A 78 10.62 11.26 -16.98
N ASP A 79 11.81 11.62 -16.51
CA ASP A 79 12.10 12.96 -15.98
C ASP A 79 13.38 13.55 -16.61
N PRO A 80 13.38 13.83 -17.94
CA PRO A 80 14.56 14.38 -18.58
C PRO A 80 14.96 15.72 -17.95
N LYS A 81 16.26 15.89 -17.71
CA LYS A 81 16.86 17.12 -17.16
C LYS A 81 17.81 17.74 -18.20
N PRO A 82 17.32 18.62 -19.09
CA PRO A 82 18.16 19.19 -20.16
C PRO A 82 19.43 19.90 -19.66
N GLU A 83 19.38 20.60 -18.54
CA GLU A 83 20.58 21.23 -17.96
C GLU A 83 21.58 20.22 -17.39
N LEU A 84 21.09 19.11 -16.81
CA LEU A 84 21.98 18.04 -16.36
C LEU A 84 22.74 17.44 -17.54
N ASN A 85 22.04 17.20 -18.66
CA ASN A 85 22.63 16.65 -19.87
C ASN A 85 23.65 17.61 -20.53
N LYS A 86 23.41 18.93 -20.49
CA LYS A 86 24.38 19.92 -21.01
C LYS A 86 25.68 19.95 -20.20
N ARG A 87 25.59 19.70 -18.89
CA ARG A 87 26.72 19.73 -17.96
C ARG A 87 27.25 18.33 -17.66
N ASP A 88 26.94 17.36 -18.52
CA ASP A 88 27.39 15.99 -18.34
C ASP A 88 28.92 15.95 -18.24
N GLY A 89 29.37 15.29 -17.19
CA GLY A 89 30.77 15.14 -16.86
C GLY A 89 31.47 16.36 -16.23
N GLU A 90 30.78 17.48 -16.06
CA GLU A 90 31.28 18.61 -15.28
C GLU A 90 31.13 18.36 -13.77
N LYS A 91 31.91 19.07 -12.96
CA LYS A 91 31.70 19.09 -11.50
C LYS A 91 30.50 19.97 -11.18
N PHE A 92 29.63 19.51 -10.28
CA PHE A 92 28.52 20.30 -9.78
C PHE A 92 29.05 21.59 -9.13
N PRO A 93 28.53 22.77 -9.49
CA PRO A 93 29.09 24.05 -9.07
C PRO A 93 28.71 24.47 -7.65
N GLY A 94 27.77 23.77 -7.00
CA GLY A 94 27.29 24.08 -5.65
C GLY A 94 27.81 23.13 -4.58
N GLU A 95 27.34 23.31 -3.36
CA GLU A 95 27.60 22.39 -2.26
C GLU A 95 26.71 21.15 -2.39
N ILE A 96 27.32 19.96 -2.25
CA ILE A 96 26.60 18.68 -2.23
C ILE A 96 26.72 18.09 -0.84
N LYS A 97 25.58 17.75 -0.25
CA LYS A 97 25.53 16.92 0.95
C LYS A 97 25.45 15.45 0.55
N TYR A 98 26.56 14.73 0.66
CA TYR A 98 26.62 13.31 0.35
C TYR A 98 25.98 12.46 1.44
N ASP A 99 25.29 11.39 1.05
CA ASP A 99 24.83 10.35 1.99
C ASP A 99 26.01 9.45 2.40
N ASN A 100 26.83 9.03 1.42
CA ASN A 100 28.07 8.29 1.64
C ASN A 100 29.26 9.02 0.99
N ALA A 101 29.99 9.79 1.79
CA ALA A 101 31.15 10.56 1.31
C ALA A 101 32.28 9.70 0.72
N ALA A 102 32.39 8.42 1.11
CA ALA A 102 33.45 7.53 0.62
C ALA A 102 33.21 7.04 -0.82
N GLN A 103 31.98 7.09 -1.31
CA GLN A 103 31.59 6.68 -2.66
C GLN A 103 31.00 7.85 -3.47
N ALA A 104 31.19 9.07 -2.98
CA ALA A 104 30.63 10.27 -3.55
C ALA A 104 31.40 10.75 -4.79
N SER A 105 30.67 11.25 -5.77
CA SER A 105 31.22 12.00 -6.90
C SER A 105 30.47 13.31 -7.05
N ALA A 106 31.21 14.41 -7.23
CA ALA A 106 30.64 15.70 -7.62
C ALA A 106 30.39 15.79 -9.14
N LYS A 107 30.83 14.79 -9.91
CA LYS A 107 30.67 14.78 -11.37
C LYS A 107 29.21 14.53 -11.70
N MET A 108 28.59 15.47 -12.41
CA MET A 108 27.23 15.31 -12.92
C MET A 108 27.23 14.25 -14.01
N LEU A 109 26.18 13.42 -14.01
CA LEU A 109 25.94 12.39 -15.02
C LEU A 109 24.61 12.70 -15.70
N GLY A 110 24.68 13.10 -16.95
CA GLY A 110 23.52 13.22 -17.83
C GLY A 110 22.94 11.86 -18.17
N SER A 111 21.66 11.85 -18.55
CA SER A 111 21.03 10.63 -19.05
C SER A 111 21.55 10.33 -20.47
N PRO A 112 22.06 9.12 -20.75
CA PRO A 112 22.53 8.75 -22.09
C PRO A 112 21.37 8.38 -23.05
N TRP A 113 20.15 8.30 -22.55
CA TRP A 113 18.99 7.79 -23.28
C TRP A 113 18.25 8.88 -24.03
N LYS A 114 17.61 8.49 -25.13
CA LYS A 114 16.75 9.40 -25.90
C LYS A 114 15.36 9.50 -25.29
N PHE A 115 14.80 10.70 -25.33
CA PHE A 115 13.45 10.98 -24.85
C PHE A 115 12.56 11.46 -26.00
N ALA A 116 11.30 11.07 -25.96
CA ALA A 116 10.27 11.55 -26.85
C ALA A 116 8.98 11.86 -26.06
N LYS A 117 8.12 12.68 -26.68
CA LYS A 117 6.82 13.06 -26.16
C LYS A 117 5.78 12.01 -26.58
N TYR A 118 4.98 11.53 -25.63
CA TYR A 118 3.93 10.54 -25.87
C TYR A 118 2.58 11.00 -25.32
N GLY A 119 1.52 10.42 -25.89
CA GLY A 119 0.14 10.76 -25.56
C GLY A 119 -0.27 12.16 -25.99
N GLN A 120 -1.54 12.48 -25.79
CA GLN A 120 -2.07 13.84 -25.89
C GLN A 120 -1.54 14.74 -24.77
N CYS A 121 -1.22 14.14 -23.62
CA CYS A 121 -0.64 14.84 -22.48
C CYS A 121 0.79 15.33 -22.72
N GLY A 122 1.49 14.82 -23.74
CA GLY A 122 2.86 15.23 -24.08
C GLY A 122 3.86 14.89 -22.97
N MET A 123 3.70 13.73 -22.33
CA MET A 123 4.61 13.26 -21.29
C MET A 123 5.93 12.79 -21.91
N ASP A 124 7.06 13.09 -21.26
CA ASP A 124 8.37 12.63 -21.70
C ASP A 124 8.61 11.19 -21.25
N PHE A 125 8.95 10.32 -22.19
CA PHE A 125 9.43 8.98 -21.88
C PHE A 125 10.73 8.68 -22.62
N SER A 126 11.59 7.95 -21.92
CA SER A 126 12.82 7.37 -22.46
C SER A 126 12.52 6.22 -23.43
N GLU A 127 13.42 6.00 -24.39
CA GLU A 127 13.38 4.86 -25.31
C GLU A 127 13.41 3.50 -24.59
N LEU A 128 13.77 3.48 -23.30
CA LEU A 128 13.73 2.29 -22.43
C LEU A 128 12.32 1.83 -22.05
N LEU A 129 11.30 2.68 -22.17
CA LEU A 129 9.93 2.40 -21.71
C LEU A 129 8.89 2.45 -22.85
N PRO A 130 9.10 1.75 -24.00
CA PRO A 130 8.23 1.89 -25.16
C PRO A 130 6.78 1.46 -24.88
N HIS A 131 6.59 0.43 -24.05
CA HIS A 131 5.26 -0.09 -23.71
C HIS A 131 4.56 0.74 -22.63
N THR A 132 5.30 1.34 -21.69
CA THR A 132 4.72 2.26 -20.71
C THR A 132 4.31 3.57 -21.41
N ALA A 133 5.15 4.04 -22.34
CA ALA A 133 4.88 5.24 -23.10
C ALA A 133 3.64 5.13 -23.99
N SER A 134 3.28 3.92 -24.47
CA SER A 134 2.06 3.73 -25.27
C SER A 134 0.75 3.98 -24.52
N VAL A 135 0.79 4.04 -23.18
CA VAL A 135 -0.38 4.33 -22.32
C VAL A 135 -0.22 5.65 -21.56
N ALA A 136 0.59 6.59 -22.07
CA ALA A 136 0.91 7.86 -21.40
C ALA A 136 -0.32 8.65 -20.91
N ASP A 137 -1.43 8.62 -21.65
CA ASP A 137 -2.65 9.35 -21.30
C ASP A 137 -3.47 8.68 -20.17
N GLU A 138 -3.15 7.43 -19.81
CA GLU A 138 -3.75 6.72 -18.66
C GLU A 138 -2.91 6.87 -17.38
N LEU A 139 -1.74 7.48 -17.48
CA LEU A 139 -0.80 7.62 -16.38
C LEU A 139 -0.87 9.01 -15.75
N CYS A 140 -0.90 9.05 -14.42
CA CYS A 140 -0.65 10.26 -13.65
C CYS A 140 0.81 10.26 -13.17
N LEU A 141 1.62 11.17 -13.72
CA LEU A 141 3.02 11.31 -13.32
C LEU A 141 3.20 12.47 -12.35
N ILE A 142 3.60 12.15 -11.11
CA ILE A 142 3.87 13.14 -10.06
C ILE A 142 5.37 13.41 -9.97
N ARG A 143 5.83 14.55 -10.52
CA ARG A 143 7.24 15.00 -10.47
C ARG A 143 7.55 15.97 -9.33
N SER A 144 6.54 16.35 -8.55
CA SER A 144 6.66 17.34 -7.47
C SER A 144 7.04 16.73 -6.12
N MET A 145 7.20 15.41 -6.03
CA MET A 145 7.57 14.74 -4.79
C MET A 145 9.02 15.04 -4.42
N ARG A 146 9.24 15.46 -3.17
CA ARG A 146 10.57 15.67 -2.60
C ARG A 146 10.56 15.27 -1.13
N THR A 147 11.69 14.78 -0.66
CA THR A 147 11.94 14.56 0.76
C THR A 147 12.91 15.63 1.27
N GLY A 148 12.85 15.96 2.56
CA GLY A 148 13.78 16.92 3.19
C GLY A 148 15.10 16.30 3.66
N VAL A 149 15.40 15.07 3.22
CA VAL A 149 16.49 14.24 3.71
C VAL A 149 17.28 13.67 2.55
N ASN A 150 18.59 13.53 2.73
CA ASN A 150 19.49 12.98 1.73
C ASN A 150 19.84 11.50 1.99
N ASN A 151 19.38 10.94 3.11
CA ASN A 151 19.68 9.57 3.48
C ASN A 151 18.72 8.56 2.86
N HIS A 152 19.26 7.45 2.37
CA HIS A 152 18.49 6.37 1.73
C HIS A 152 17.40 5.79 2.64
N GLY A 153 17.76 5.40 3.87
CA GLY A 153 16.81 4.83 4.83
C GLY A 153 15.72 5.83 5.25
N GLN A 154 16.10 7.07 5.57
CA GLN A 154 15.12 8.11 5.91
C GLN A 154 14.15 8.42 4.75
N SER A 155 14.63 8.37 3.51
CA SER A 155 13.79 8.57 2.32
C SER A 155 12.82 7.41 2.09
N ILE A 156 13.24 6.17 2.35
CA ILE A 156 12.35 4.99 2.33
C ILE A 156 11.21 5.17 3.33
N ARG A 157 11.53 5.54 4.58
CA ARG A 157 10.50 5.79 5.61
C ARG A 157 9.57 6.94 5.21
N ALA A 158 10.12 8.02 4.64
CA ALA A 158 9.31 9.14 4.20
C ALA A 158 8.30 8.72 3.12
N MET A 159 8.69 7.82 2.21
CA MET A 159 7.79 7.31 1.18
C MET A 159 6.77 6.31 1.72
N ASN A 160 7.22 5.29 2.45
CA ASN A 160 6.38 4.17 2.85
C ASN A 160 5.55 4.46 4.11
N ASN A 161 6.04 5.30 5.01
CA ASN A 161 5.44 5.58 6.32
C ASN A 161 5.08 7.07 6.52
N GLY A 162 5.39 7.94 5.55
CA GLY A 162 5.06 9.37 5.59
C GLY A 162 5.95 10.23 6.51
N GLN A 163 6.96 9.65 7.17
CA GLN A 163 7.86 10.33 8.10
C GLN A 163 9.29 9.81 7.96
N ILE A 164 10.28 10.61 8.33
CA ILE A 164 11.71 10.23 8.24
C ILE A 164 12.19 9.39 9.45
N THR A 165 11.38 9.32 10.50
CA THR A 165 11.65 8.57 11.74
C THR A 165 10.91 7.23 11.74
N GLU A 166 11.40 6.28 12.51
CA GLU A 166 10.77 4.96 12.66
C GLU A 166 9.48 4.98 13.48
N GLY A 167 8.79 3.83 13.48
CA GLY A 167 7.60 3.57 14.31
C GLY A 167 6.27 4.03 13.72
N GLN A 168 6.29 4.67 12.54
CA GLN A 168 5.07 5.11 11.87
C GLN A 168 4.44 3.97 11.06
N PRO A 169 3.11 3.85 11.05
CA PRO A 169 2.44 2.86 10.21
C PRO A 169 2.72 3.12 8.73
N SER A 170 2.91 2.04 7.97
CA SER A 170 3.05 2.14 6.52
C SER A 170 1.75 2.59 5.85
N LEU A 171 1.84 3.06 4.60
CA LEU A 171 0.68 3.44 3.80
C LEU A 171 -0.36 2.33 3.72
N GLY A 172 0.05 1.08 3.50
CA GLY A 172 -0.86 -0.07 3.48
C GLY A 172 -1.57 -0.26 4.82
N SER A 173 -0.85 -0.14 5.93
CA SER A 173 -1.42 -0.23 7.29
C SER A 173 -2.46 0.87 7.54
N TRP A 174 -2.19 2.10 7.09
CA TRP A 174 -3.15 3.20 7.15
C TRP A 174 -4.40 2.95 6.30
N MET A 175 -4.23 2.40 5.10
CA MET A 175 -5.35 2.08 4.21
C MET A 175 -6.26 1.02 4.83
N VAL A 176 -5.69 -0.08 5.35
CA VAL A 176 -6.49 -1.12 6.02
C VAL A 176 -7.14 -0.58 7.29
N TYR A 177 -6.43 0.24 8.07
CA TYR A 177 -7.04 0.91 9.22
C TYR A 177 -8.22 1.80 8.83
N ALA A 178 -8.12 2.54 7.73
CA ALA A 178 -9.17 3.48 7.31
C ALA A 178 -10.35 2.80 6.60
N LEU A 179 -10.10 1.75 5.83
CA LEU A 179 -11.09 1.16 4.92
C LEU A 179 -11.56 -0.24 5.34
N GLY A 180 -10.78 -0.96 6.14
CA GLY A 180 -11.01 -2.37 6.45
C GLY A 180 -10.58 -3.29 5.31
N SER A 181 -11.16 -4.49 5.28
CA SER A 181 -10.92 -5.53 4.29
C SER A 181 -12.24 -6.10 3.80
N GLU A 182 -12.38 -6.29 2.48
CA GLU A 182 -13.53 -6.98 1.89
C GLU A 182 -13.53 -8.48 2.22
N SER A 183 -12.35 -9.07 2.50
CA SER A 183 -12.19 -10.48 2.87
C SER A 183 -11.79 -10.62 4.33
N GLN A 184 -12.39 -11.60 5.02
CA GLN A 184 -11.99 -12.01 6.38
C GLN A 184 -11.19 -13.33 6.37
N ASP A 185 -11.03 -13.96 5.19
CA ASP A 185 -10.34 -15.23 5.01
C ASP A 185 -8.92 -15.07 4.44
N LEU A 186 -8.58 -13.86 3.96
CA LEU A 186 -7.26 -13.52 3.42
C LEU A 186 -6.66 -12.30 4.15
N PRO A 187 -5.33 -12.16 4.20
CA PRO A 187 -4.69 -10.98 4.76
C PRO A 187 -5.14 -9.70 4.04
N ALA A 188 -5.48 -8.67 4.81
CA ALA A 188 -5.93 -7.38 4.29
C ALA A 188 -4.80 -6.55 3.65
N TYR A 189 -3.55 -6.83 4.03
CA TYR A 189 -2.36 -6.16 3.52
C TYR A 189 -1.25 -7.18 3.26
N LEU A 190 -0.92 -7.36 1.99
CA LEU A 190 0.15 -8.23 1.52
C LEU A 190 1.35 -7.41 1.06
N ALA A 191 2.54 -7.81 1.51
CA ALA A 191 3.81 -7.27 1.10
C ALA A 191 4.57 -8.34 0.31
N LEU A 192 4.64 -8.18 -1.00
CA LEU A 192 5.39 -9.07 -1.87
C LEU A 192 6.84 -8.58 -1.96
N ILE A 193 7.77 -9.43 -1.55
CA ILE A 193 9.21 -9.11 -1.54
C ILE A 193 9.95 -9.94 -2.59
N ASP A 194 11.14 -9.47 -2.96
CA ASP A 194 12.09 -10.30 -3.69
C ASP A 194 12.45 -11.54 -2.82
N PRO A 195 12.42 -12.77 -3.37
CA PRO A 195 12.65 -13.98 -2.59
C PRO A 195 14.07 -14.07 -1.99
N GLY A 196 15.04 -13.38 -2.58
CA GLY A 196 16.45 -13.50 -2.22
C GLY A 196 16.86 -12.68 -0.99
N GLN A 197 16.15 -11.58 -0.70
CA GLN A 197 16.50 -10.69 0.40
C GLN A 197 15.37 -9.73 0.76
N LEU A 198 15.36 -9.33 2.04
CA LEU A 198 14.53 -8.21 2.48
C LEU A 198 15.04 -6.90 1.85
N PRO A 199 14.14 -5.96 1.50
CA PRO A 199 14.55 -4.63 1.08
C PRO A 199 15.26 -3.90 2.23
N VAL A 200 15.94 -2.80 1.92
CA VAL A 200 16.51 -1.93 2.96
C VAL A 200 15.41 -1.50 3.95
N LEU A 201 15.71 -1.54 5.25
CA LEU A 201 14.80 -1.41 6.39
C LEU A 201 13.85 -2.59 6.65
N GLY A 202 13.88 -3.63 5.82
CA GLY A 202 13.15 -4.88 6.03
C GLY A 202 11.67 -4.68 6.29
N VAL A 203 11.18 -5.27 7.39
CA VAL A 203 9.75 -5.29 7.77
C VAL A 203 9.18 -3.88 8.02
N GLU A 204 10.02 -2.88 8.30
CA GLU A 204 9.56 -1.49 8.50
C GLU A 204 8.78 -0.94 7.30
N ASN A 205 9.09 -1.42 6.09
CA ASN A 205 8.43 -0.99 4.86
C ASN A 205 6.92 -1.31 4.84
N TRP A 206 6.46 -2.28 5.63
CA TRP A 206 5.06 -2.68 5.75
C TRP A 206 4.60 -2.83 7.21
N ALA A 207 5.24 -2.09 8.12
CA ALA A 207 4.95 -2.15 9.55
C ALA A 207 3.60 -1.48 9.91
N ASN A 208 2.90 -2.01 10.91
CA ASN A 208 1.73 -1.37 11.53
C ASN A 208 2.07 -0.18 12.43
N GLY A 209 3.35 0.02 12.78
CA GLY A 209 3.78 1.09 13.68
C GLY A 209 3.06 0.98 15.03
N TYR A 210 2.47 2.09 15.50
CA TYR A 210 1.66 2.12 16.72
C TYR A 210 0.20 1.66 16.54
N LEU A 211 -0.25 1.36 15.32
CA LEU A 211 -1.57 0.76 15.13
C LEU A 211 -1.56 -0.68 15.67
N PRO A 212 -2.72 -1.28 15.98
CA PRO A 212 -2.80 -2.70 16.34
C PRO A 212 -2.17 -3.62 15.30
N SER A 213 -1.65 -4.77 15.73
CA SER A 213 -1.01 -5.78 14.87
C SER A 213 -1.92 -6.34 13.78
N LEU A 214 -3.24 -6.18 13.93
CA LEU A 214 -4.24 -6.51 12.91
C LEU A 214 -3.98 -5.81 11.56
N PHE A 215 -3.29 -4.66 11.57
CA PHE A 215 -2.98 -3.86 10.39
C PHE A 215 -1.55 -4.07 9.85
N GLN A 216 -0.85 -5.09 10.34
CA GLN A 216 0.51 -5.42 9.92
C GLN A 216 0.51 -6.05 8.52
N GLY A 217 1.42 -5.60 7.65
CA GLY A 217 1.62 -6.25 6.36
C GLY A 217 2.15 -7.67 6.54
N THR A 218 1.58 -8.59 5.77
CA THR A 218 1.96 -10.02 5.75
C THR A 218 2.79 -10.29 4.50
N VAL A 219 3.90 -11.01 4.64
CA VAL A 219 4.75 -11.48 3.53
C VAL A 219 4.43 -12.94 3.24
#